data_AF-A0A1D7XY49-F1
#
_entry.id   AF-A0A1D7XY49-F1
#
_cell.length_a   1.000
_cell.length_b   1.000
_cell.length_c   1.000
_cell.angle_alpha   90.00
_cell.angle_beta   90.00
_cell.angle_gamma   90.00
#
_symmetry.space_group_name_H-M   'P 1'
#
loop_
_entity.id
_entity.type
_entity.pdbx_description
1 polymer ?
#
loop_
_entity_poly.entity_id
_entity_poly.type
_entity_poly.pdbx_seq_one_letter_code
_entity_poly.pdbx_strand_id
1 'polypeptide(L)'
;MKKIDPFKILGTAVNSKKQQPLEEIVIIASPQTLREIAVFLINAAYEMEVNDFDHMHLQDSIANFSSKKHADIIAHIDYDTSNPKKSLEKKTNEK
;
A
#
# COMPACT_ATOMS: atom_id res chain seq x y z
N MET A 1 -11.22 6.11 -21.43
CA MET A 1 -11.10 5.86 -19.97
C MET A 1 -10.06 4.78 -19.75
N LYS A 2 -9.16 4.95 -18.78
CA LYS A 2 -8.20 3.90 -18.41
C LYS A 2 -8.95 2.81 -17.64
N LYS A 3 -8.66 1.54 -17.94
CA LYS A 3 -9.11 0.42 -17.11
C LYS A 3 -8.15 0.27 -15.95
N ILE A 4 -8.70 0.03 -14.76
CA ILE A 4 -7.95 -0.31 -13.56
C ILE A 4 -8.32 -1.74 -13.18
N ASP A 5 -7.35 -2.51 -12.73
CA ASP A 5 -7.60 -3.87 -12.25
C ASP A 5 -8.32 -3.84 -10.89
N PRO A 6 -9.00 -4.92 -10.50
CA PRO A 6 -9.60 -5.03 -9.18
C PRO A 6 -8.56 -4.80 -8.08
N PHE A 7 -8.90 -3.97 -7.10
CA PHE A 7 -8.07 -3.70 -5.93
C PHE A 7 -8.90 -3.78 -4.66
N LYS A 8 -8.22 -3.92 -3.52
CA LYS A 8 -8.82 -3.92 -2.19
C LYS A 8 -8.19 -2.81 -1.36
N ILE A 9 -8.98 -2.24 -0.45
CA ILE A 9 -8.46 -1.35 0.58
C ILE A 9 -8.68 -2.04 1.92
N LEU A 10 -7.64 -2.07 2.75
CA LEU A 10 -7.71 -2.59 4.12
C LEU A 10 -7.41 -1.46 5.10
N GLY A 11 -8.08 -1.49 6.25
CA GLY A 11 -7.83 -0.58 7.37
C GLY A 11 -7.51 -1.35 8.65
N THR A 12 -6.70 -0.75 9.52
CA THR A 12 -6.46 -1.25 10.87
C THR A 12 -6.92 -0.19 11.86
N ALA A 13 -7.86 -0.54 12.74
CA ALA A 13 -8.32 0.37 13.78
C ALA A 13 -7.18 0.71 14.76
N VAL A 14 -7.25 1.89 15.39
CA VAL A 14 -6.27 2.30 16.42
C VAL A 14 -6.24 1.25 17.54
N ASN A 15 -5.04 0.88 17.98
CA ASN A 15 -4.79 -0.18 18.97
C ASN A 15 -5.20 -1.61 18.53
N SER A 16 -5.55 -1.82 17.27
CA SER A 16 -5.75 -3.15 16.68
C SER A 16 -4.50 -3.61 15.92
N LYS A 17 -4.35 -4.92 15.80
CA LYS A 17 -3.40 -5.55 14.85
C LYS A 17 -4.11 -6.22 13.68
N LYS A 18 -5.44 -6.21 13.67
CA LYS A 18 -6.27 -6.90 12.67
C LYS A 18 -6.68 -5.91 11.58
N GLN A 19 -6.34 -6.27 10.35
CA GLN A 19 -6.84 -5.60 9.15
C GLN A 19 -8.29 -6.00 8.85
N GLN A 20 -9.07 -5.05 8.33
CA GLN A 20 -10.44 -5.27 7.85
C GLN A 20 -10.63 -4.61 6.47
N PRO A 21 -11.40 -5.21 5.55
CA PRO A 21 -11.75 -4.58 4.29
C PRO A 21 -12.51 -3.27 4.49
N LEU A 22 -12.20 -2.28 3.66
CA LEU A 22 -12.90 -0.99 3.61
C LEU A 22 -13.53 -0.83 2.23
N GLU A 23 -14.71 -0.22 2.20
CA GLU A 23 -15.36 0.22 0.97
C GLU A 23 -14.83 1.59 0.52
N GLU A 24 -14.45 2.44 1.47
CA GLU A 24 -13.92 3.78 1.21
C GLU A 24 -12.84 4.21 2.21
N ILE A 25 -12.02 5.17 1.79
CA ILE A 25 -11.13 5.94 2.67
C ILE A 25 -11.37 7.43 2.46
N VAL A 26 -11.31 8.19 3.56
CA VAL A 26 -11.36 9.65 3.55
C VAL A 26 -10.06 10.18 4.12
N ILE A 27 -9.30 10.92 3.31
CA ILE A 27 -8.04 11.55 3.72
C ILE A 27 -8.28 13.03 3.96
N ILE A 28 -8.22 13.45 5.23
CA ILE A 28 -8.33 14.85 5.62
C ILE A 28 -6.92 15.40 5.82
N ALA A 29 -6.43 16.17 4.85
CA ALA A 29 -5.08 16.69 4.87
C ALA A 29 -4.93 18.00 4.07
N SER A 30 -3.79 18.67 4.23
CA SER A 30 -3.46 19.85 3.42
C SER A 30 -3.20 19.45 1.95
N PRO A 31 -3.35 20.37 0.97
CA PRO A 31 -3.01 20.09 -0.43
C PRO A 31 -1.56 19.64 -0.62
N GLN A 32 -0.62 20.15 0.19
CA GLN A 32 0.78 19.72 0.14
C GLN A 32 0.91 18.27 0.60
N THR A 33 0.30 17.90 1.73
CA THR A 33 0.31 16.53 2.25
C THR A 33 -0.30 15.54 1.25
N LEU A 34 -1.39 15.91 0.58
CA LEU A 34 -2.00 15.07 -0.46
C LEU A 34 -1.05 14.82 -1.65
N ARG A 35 -0.24 15.82 -2.03
CA ARG A 35 0.78 15.64 -3.07
C ARG A 35 1.87 14.68 -2.63
N GLU A 36 2.37 14.78 -1.39
CA GLU A 36 3.39 13.85 -0.89
C GLU A 36 2.87 12.41 -0.83
N ILE A 37 1.62 12.20 -0.41
CA ILE A 37 0.97 10.88 -0.46
C ILE A 37 0.90 10.36 -1.91
N ALA A 38 0.54 11.21 -2.87
CA ALA A 38 0.47 10.82 -4.27
C ALA A 38 1.85 10.45 -4.84
N VAL A 39 2.89 11.23 -4.51
CA VAL A 39 4.28 10.93 -4.91
C VAL A 39 4.72 9.59 -4.33
N PHE A 40 4.43 9.33 -3.06
CA PHE A 40 4.69 8.02 -2.44
C PHE A 40 4.01 6.88 -3.21
N LEU A 41 2.72 7.00 -3.56
CA LEU A 41 2.01 5.95 -4.30
C LEU A 41 2.57 5.72 -5.71
N ILE A 42 3.00 6.79 -6.39
CA ILE A 42 3.64 6.70 -7.71
C ILE A 42 4.97 5.95 -7.60
N ASN A 43 5.81 6.31 -6.63
CA ASN A 43 7.09 5.65 -6.40
C ASN A 43 6.88 4.20 -6.01
N ALA A 44 5.92 3.89 -5.13
CA ALA A 44 5.62 2.53 -4.74
C ALA A 44 5.22 1.65 -5.93
N ALA A 45 4.37 2.16 -6.83
CA ALA A 45 4.01 1.43 -8.04
C ALA A 45 5.24 1.14 -8.93
N TYR A 46 6.14 2.12 -9.09
CA TYR A 46 7.38 1.95 -9.85
C TYR A 46 8.30 0.89 -9.21
N GLU A 47 8.52 0.97 -7.91
CA GLU A 47 9.37 0.05 -7.16
C GLU A 47 8.84 -1.39 -7.17
N MET A 48 7.51 -1.56 -7.10
CA MET A 48 6.86 -2.87 -7.22
C MET A 48 7.02 -3.47 -8.62
N GLU A 49 6.98 -2.64 -9.66
CA GLU A 49 7.16 -3.09 -11.05
C GLU A 49 8.61 -3.46 -11.37
N VAL A 50 9.57 -2.64 -10.90
CA VAL A 50 10.97 -2.72 -11.34
C VAL A 50 11.85 -3.50 -10.37
N ASN A 51 11.63 -3.37 -9.06
CA ASN A 51 12.56 -3.82 -8.02
C ASN A 51 12.00 -4.96 -7.13
N ASP A 52 10.87 -5.56 -7.52
CA ASP A 52 10.24 -6.72 -6.86
C ASP A 52 9.92 -6.49 -5.36
N PHE A 53 9.63 -5.24 -4.97
CA PHE A 53 9.14 -4.93 -3.64
C PHE A 53 7.70 -5.41 -3.45
N ASP A 54 7.44 -6.14 -2.37
CA ASP A 54 6.09 -6.62 -2.04
C ASP A 54 5.20 -5.50 -1.51
N HIS A 55 5.73 -4.71 -0.58
CA HIS A 55 5.04 -3.57 0.04
C HIS A 55 6.01 -2.44 0.31
N MET A 56 5.44 -1.25 0.46
CA MET A 56 6.14 -0.06 0.92
C MET A 56 5.28 0.69 1.92
N HIS A 57 5.91 1.27 2.93
CA HIS A 57 5.24 2.10 3.93
C HIS A 57 5.52 3.59 3.70
N LEU A 58 4.50 4.43 3.83
CA LEU A 58 4.65 5.88 3.76
C LEU A 58 5.59 6.41 4.86
N GLN A 59 5.55 5.79 6.06
CA GLN A 59 6.40 6.20 7.17
C GLN A 59 7.90 6.14 6.87
N ASP A 60 8.33 5.25 5.97
CA ASP A 60 9.73 5.11 5.58
C ASP A 60 10.18 6.22 4.63
N SER A 61 9.22 6.87 3.96
CA SER A 61 9.46 7.90 2.94
C SER A 61 9.39 9.33 3.48
N ILE A 62 8.98 9.52 4.75
CA ILE A 62 8.81 10.87 5.32
C ILE A 62 9.62 11.04 6.61
N ALA A 63 10.44 12.10 6.66
CA ALA A 63 11.41 12.30 7.74
C ALA A 63 10.80 12.53 9.15
N ASN A 64 9.56 13.02 9.22
CA ASN A 64 8.90 13.39 10.48
C ASN A 64 7.61 12.59 10.74
N PHE A 65 7.59 11.31 10.35
CA PHE A 65 6.44 10.45 10.63
C PHE A 65 6.21 10.31 12.15
N SER A 66 4.95 10.25 12.57
CA SER A 66 4.58 9.97 13.95
C SER A 66 3.32 9.13 13.97
N SER A 67 3.41 7.89 14.46
CA SER A 67 2.26 6.98 14.61
C SER A 67 1.18 7.51 15.57
N LYS A 68 1.47 8.56 16.34
CA LYS A 68 0.49 9.26 17.19
C LYS A 68 -0.32 10.32 16.43
N LYS A 69 0.21 10.85 15.34
CA LYS A 69 -0.40 11.96 14.58
C LYS A 69 -0.84 11.56 13.18
N HIS A 70 -0.21 10.54 12.61
CA HIS A 70 -0.39 10.13 11.23
C HIS A 70 -0.85 8.67 11.18
N ALA A 71 -1.78 8.40 10.28
CA ALA A 71 -2.02 7.05 9.80
C ALA A 71 -0.92 6.69 8.79
N ASP A 72 -0.42 5.47 8.86
CA ASP A 72 0.48 4.95 7.83
C ASP A 72 -0.34 4.52 6.60
N ILE A 73 0.22 4.73 5.42
CA ILE A 73 -0.36 4.26 4.15
C ILE A 73 0.61 3.23 3.60
N ILE A 74 0.08 2.02 3.38
CA ILE A 74 0.88 0.88 2.94
C ILE A 74 0.41 0.53 1.54
N ALA A 75 1.30 0.64 0.56
CA ALA A 75 1.08 0.07 -0.76
C ALA A 75 1.57 -1.39 -0.71
N HIS A 76 0.77 -2.32 -1.22
CA HIS A 76 1.12 -3.75 -1.23
C HIS A 76 0.65 -4.36 -2.55
N ILE A 77 1.53 -5.13 -3.20
CA ILE A 77 1.17 -5.86 -4.41
C ILE A 77 0.39 -7.13 -4.02
N ASP A 78 -0.80 -7.31 -4.61
CA ASP A 78 -1.50 -8.58 -4.53
C ASP A 78 -0.96 -9.48 -5.65
N TYR A 79 -0.11 -10.45 -5.28
CA TYR A 79 0.50 -11.38 -6.24
C TYR A 79 -0.53 -12.25 -6.97
N ASP A 80 -1.69 -12.50 -6.36
CA ASP A 80 -2.76 -13.26 -7.00
C ASP A 80 -3.43 -12.46 -8.13
N THR A 81 -3.37 -11.12 -8.09
CA THR A 81 -3.93 -10.27 -9.15
C THR A 81 -2.90 -9.80 -10.17
N SER A 82 -1.62 -9.70 -9.79
CA SER A 82 -0.55 -9.15 -10.65
C SER A 82 0.20 -10.19 -11.48
N ASN A 83 0.42 -11.43 -10.98
CA ASN A 83 1.01 -12.52 -11.77
C ASN A 83 0.79 -13.91 -11.12
N PRO A 84 -0.19 -14.72 -11.59
CA PRO A 84 -0.56 -15.98 -10.94
C PRO A 84 0.57 -17.02 -10.91
N LYS A 85 1.56 -16.94 -11.80
CA LYS A 85 2.73 -17.85 -11.78
C LYS A 85 3.71 -17.54 -10.64
N LYS A 86 3.93 -16.26 -10.31
CA LYS A 86 4.78 -15.83 -9.16
C LYS A 86 4.12 -16.16 -7.82
N SER A 87 2.78 -16.05 -7.73
CA SER A 87 1.96 -16.46 -6.57
C SER A 87 2.17 -17.94 -6.20
N LEU A 88 2.27 -18.82 -7.20
CA LEU A 88 2.48 -20.25 -7.02
C LEU A 88 3.90 -20.60 -6.53
N GLU A 89 4.93 -19.92 -7.04
CA GLU A 89 6.34 -20.15 -6.65
C GLU A 89 6.63 -19.71 -5.21
N LYS A 90 6.08 -18.57 -4.75
CA LYS A 90 6.23 -18.12 -3.35
C LYS A 90 5.59 -19.09 -2.35
N LYS A 91 4.39 -19.60 -2.66
CA LYS A 91 3.69 -20.60 -1.82
C LYS A 91 4.42 -21.94 -1.72
N THR A 92 5.31 -22.27 -2.65
CA THR A 92 6.09 -23.53 -2.61
C THR A 92 7.36 -23.42 -1.77
N ASN A 93 7.92 -22.22 -1.63
CA ASN A 93 9.19 -21.98 -0.92
C ASN A 93 9.01 -21.61 0.57
N GLU A 94 7.78 -21.48 1.07
CA GLU A 94 7.47 -21.19 2.49
C GLU A 94 7.07 -22.45 3.30
N LYS A 95 7.38 -23.66 2.81
CA LYS A 95 7.23 -24.94 3.54
C LYS A 95 8.58 -25.53 3.90
#